data_AF-A0A699W6H5-F1
#
_entry.id   AF-A0A699W6H5-F1
#
_cell.length_a   1.000
_cell.length_b   1.000
_cell.length_c   1.000
_cell.angle_alpha   90.00
_cell.angle_beta   90.00
_cell.angle_gamma   90.00
#
_symmetry.space_group_name_H-M   'P 1'
#
loop_
_entity.id
_entity.type
_entity.pdbx_description
1 polymer ?
#
loop_
_entity_poly.entity_id
_entity_poly.type
_entity_poly.pdbx_seq_one_letter_code
_entity_poly.pdbx_strand_id
1 'polypeptide(L)'
;GPADAAASTKFWADRGCTSFKMYMHATRADLAAVVQEAHQRHLKVTGHLCAITYREAAETGIDNLEHGFMASSDFVAGKAADACDYPAARQALQRLPLGSPAMTDLIKLLISKNVALTSTLPVFEPYTGREVVLGGGLDALMPELQAR
;
A
#
# COMPACT_ATOMS: atom_id res chain seq x y z
N GLY A 1 11.09 -10.77 -11.19
CA GLY A 1 11.89 -9.54 -11.03
C GLY A 1 11.40 -8.47 -12.00
N PRO A 2 12.14 -7.36 -12.20
CA PRO A 2 11.60 -6.18 -12.90
C PRO A 2 11.13 -6.46 -14.34
N ALA A 3 11.86 -7.31 -15.07
CA ALA A 3 11.46 -7.73 -16.42
C ALA A 3 10.13 -8.49 -16.43
N ASP A 4 9.95 -9.45 -15.50
CA ASP A 4 8.70 -10.20 -15.38
C ASP A 4 7.54 -9.30 -14.93
N ALA A 5 7.81 -8.33 -14.06
CA ALA A 5 6.84 -7.37 -13.57
C ALA A 5 6.33 -6.45 -14.70
N ALA A 6 7.23 -5.96 -15.56
CA ALA A 6 6.89 -5.21 -16.77
C ALA A 6 6.08 -6.09 -17.75
N ALA A 7 6.56 -7.29 -18.05
CA ALA A 7 5.89 -8.21 -18.97
C ALA A 7 4.46 -8.58 -18.50
N SER A 8 4.29 -8.81 -17.20
CA SER A 8 2.98 -9.08 -16.58
C SER A 8 2.06 -7.87 -16.68
N THR A 9 2.57 -6.68 -16.36
CA THR A 9 1.83 -5.42 -16.48
C THR A 9 1.32 -5.22 -17.91
N LYS A 10 2.22 -5.36 -18.89
CA LYS A 10 1.87 -5.26 -20.31
C LYS A 10 0.81 -6.29 -20.70
N PHE A 11 1.00 -7.55 -20.33
CA PHE A 11 0.10 -8.65 -20.67
C PHE A 11 -1.34 -8.42 -20.19
N TRP A 12 -1.50 -7.94 -18.95
CA TRP A 12 -2.80 -7.67 -18.33
C TRP A 12 -3.41 -6.36 -18.82
N ALA A 13 -2.59 -5.33 -19.07
CA ALA A 13 -3.05 -4.09 -19.69
C ALA A 13 -3.61 -4.36 -21.11
N ASP A 14 -2.97 -5.24 -21.88
CA ASP A 14 -3.47 -5.69 -23.21
C ASP A 14 -4.82 -6.45 -23.12
N ARG A 15 -5.25 -6.84 -21.93
CA ARG A 15 -6.51 -7.56 -21.66
C ARG A 15 -7.55 -6.73 -20.93
N GLY A 16 -7.34 -5.42 -20.82
CA GLY A 16 -8.32 -4.51 -20.25
C GLY A 16 -8.22 -4.31 -18.74
N CYS A 17 -7.16 -4.80 -18.07
CA CYS A 17 -6.88 -4.35 -16.70
C CYS A 17 -6.60 -2.84 -16.69
N THR A 18 -7.23 -2.12 -15.77
CA THR A 18 -7.19 -0.64 -15.71
C THR A 18 -6.30 -0.09 -14.59
N SER A 19 -5.80 -0.97 -13.71
CA SER A 19 -4.89 -0.61 -12.63
C SER A 19 -4.07 -1.81 -12.16
N PHE A 20 -2.99 -1.53 -11.44
CA PHE A 20 -2.07 -2.52 -10.91
C PHE A 20 -1.84 -2.30 -9.42
N LYS A 21 -1.65 -3.39 -8.68
CA LYS A 21 -1.41 -3.39 -7.24
C LYS A 21 -0.06 -4.02 -6.94
N MET A 22 0.84 -3.26 -6.33
CA MET A 22 2.10 -3.76 -5.77
C MET A 22 1.88 -4.31 -4.36
N TYR A 23 2.65 -5.33 -3.98
CA TYR A 23 2.54 -5.98 -2.68
C TYR A 23 3.85 -5.95 -1.89
N MET A 24 3.78 -6.36 -0.63
CA MET A 24 4.74 -6.07 0.44
C MET A 24 6.21 -6.38 0.13
N HIS A 25 6.47 -7.38 -0.73
CA HIS A 25 7.81 -7.87 -1.06
C HIS A 25 8.30 -7.45 -2.44
N ALA A 26 7.56 -6.59 -3.15
CA ALA A 26 8.04 -5.98 -4.38
C ALA A 26 9.30 -5.17 -4.11
N THR A 27 10.26 -5.22 -5.03
CA THR A 27 11.45 -4.37 -4.98
C THR A 27 11.16 -3.02 -5.65
N ARG A 28 12.00 -2.02 -5.36
CA ARG A 28 11.95 -0.71 -6.03
C ARG A 28 12.09 -0.84 -7.55
N ALA A 29 12.92 -1.79 -8.01
CA ALA A 29 13.06 -2.08 -9.43
C ALA A 29 11.76 -2.65 -10.03
N ASP A 30 11.06 -3.52 -9.31
CA ASP A 30 9.76 -4.03 -9.76
C ASP A 30 8.73 -2.90 -9.86
N LEU A 31 8.66 -2.01 -8.85
CA LEU A 31 7.75 -0.86 -8.88
C LEU A 31 8.07 0.07 -10.06
N ALA A 32 9.35 0.41 -10.29
CA ALA A 32 9.75 1.26 -11.39
C ALA A 32 9.33 0.67 -12.75
N ALA A 33 9.53 -0.64 -12.93
CA ALA A 33 9.14 -1.34 -14.14
C ALA A 33 7.61 -1.34 -14.35
N VAL A 34 6.83 -1.58 -13.29
CA VAL A 34 5.36 -1.55 -13.36
C VAL A 34 4.85 -0.14 -13.63
N VAL A 35 5.39 0.88 -12.96
CA VAL A 35 5.03 2.29 -13.18
C VAL A 35 5.32 2.69 -14.62
N GLN A 36 6.51 2.36 -15.14
CA GLN A 36 6.88 2.69 -16.52
C GLN A 36 5.91 2.09 -17.54
N GLU A 37 5.51 0.83 -17.40
CA GLU A 37 4.58 0.17 -18.32
C GLU A 37 3.13 0.67 -18.15
N ALA A 38 2.67 0.84 -16.91
CA ALA A 38 1.32 1.27 -16.62
C ALA A 38 1.07 2.72 -17.05
N HIS A 39 2.01 3.63 -16.76
CA HIS A 39 1.84 5.06 -17.00
C HIS A 39 1.89 5.43 -18.49
N GLN A 40 2.63 4.68 -19.32
CA GLN A 40 2.57 4.82 -20.79
C GLN A 40 1.15 4.64 -21.35
N ARG A 41 0.29 3.94 -20.60
CA ARG A 41 -1.09 3.64 -20.95
C ARG A 41 -2.09 4.43 -20.09
N HIS A 42 -1.61 5.41 -19.31
CA HIS A 42 -2.41 6.19 -18.36
C HIS A 42 -3.11 5.35 -17.28
N LEU A 43 -2.58 4.15 -16.97
CA LEU A 43 -3.12 3.25 -15.95
C LEU A 43 -2.52 3.58 -14.58
N LYS A 44 -3.27 3.27 -13.51
CA LYS A 44 -2.90 3.63 -12.14
C LYS A 44 -2.21 2.49 -11.40
N VAL A 45 -1.23 2.84 -10.56
CA VAL A 45 -0.51 1.89 -9.69
C VAL A 45 -0.80 2.22 -8.23
N THR A 46 -1.32 1.24 -7.50
CA THR A 46 -1.56 1.29 -6.05
C THR A 46 -0.69 0.27 -5.32
N GLY A 47 -0.56 0.35 -3.99
CA GLY A 47 0.25 -0.62 -3.25
C GLY A 47 -0.10 -0.81 -1.78
N HIS A 48 -0.05 -2.07 -1.34
CA HIS A 48 0.21 -2.41 0.07
C HIS A 48 1.70 -2.72 0.17
N LEU A 49 2.48 -1.72 0.55
CA LEU A 49 3.93 -1.78 0.55
C LEU A 49 4.49 -2.12 1.93
N CYS A 50 5.76 -2.55 1.95
CA CYS A 50 6.54 -2.71 3.16
C CYS A 50 8.03 -2.67 2.83
N ALA A 51 8.46 -3.47 1.85
CA ALA A 51 9.84 -3.47 1.34
C ALA A 51 10.25 -2.13 0.71
N ILE A 52 9.29 -1.39 0.17
CA ILE A 52 9.44 -0.05 -0.38
C ILE A 52 8.76 0.93 0.59
N THR A 53 9.45 2.01 0.95
CA THR A 53 8.86 3.09 1.75
C THR A 53 7.86 3.90 0.93
N TYR A 54 6.98 4.65 1.58
CA TYR A 54 6.03 5.52 0.87
C TYR A 54 6.77 6.64 0.15
N ARG A 55 7.85 7.18 0.73
CA ARG A 55 8.73 8.14 0.08
C ARG A 55 9.31 7.58 -1.22
N GLU A 56 9.94 6.41 -1.17
CA GLU A 56 10.52 5.78 -2.37
C GLU A 56 9.45 5.51 -3.43
N ALA A 57 8.26 5.05 -3.01
CA ALA A 57 7.17 4.78 -3.94
C ALA A 57 6.63 6.05 -4.60
N ALA A 58 6.48 7.13 -3.84
CA ALA A 58 6.05 8.44 -4.35
C ALA A 58 7.09 9.07 -5.28
N GLU A 59 8.38 8.90 -5.00
CA GLU A 59 9.47 9.32 -5.88
C GLU A 59 9.53 8.51 -7.18
N THR A 60 9.15 7.22 -7.11
CA THR A 60 9.06 6.32 -8.27
C THR A 60 7.84 6.62 -9.14
N GLY A 61 6.77 7.19 -8.56
CA GLY A 61 5.55 7.57 -9.28
C GLY A 61 4.33 6.70 -8.98
N ILE A 62 4.24 6.07 -7.81
CA ILE A 62 3.00 5.40 -7.40
C ILE A 62 1.83 6.40 -7.32
N ASP A 63 0.62 5.97 -7.68
CA ASP A 63 -0.55 6.84 -7.69
C ASP A 63 -1.34 6.80 -6.37
N ASN A 64 -1.37 5.64 -5.69
CA ASN A 64 -2.12 5.45 -4.45
C ASN A 64 -1.41 4.50 -3.47
N LEU A 65 -1.60 4.75 -2.18
CA LEU A 65 -1.10 3.93 -1.08
C LEU A 65 -2.26 3.46 -0.21
N GLU A 66 -2.16 2.24 0.30
CA GLU A 66 -3.27 1.53 0.94
C GLU A 66 -3.01 1.38 2.43
N HIS A 67 -4.08 1.21 3.21
CA HIS A 67 -4.01 1.04 4.67
C HIS A 67 -3.51 2.26 5.44
N GLY A 68 -3.70 3.46 4.88
CA GLY A 68 -3.20 4.69 5.49
C GLY A 68 -1.69 4.61 5.73
N PHE A 69 -1.21 5.13 6.86
CA PHE A 69 0.20 5.00 7.24
C PHE A 69 0.55 3.68 7.94
N MET A 70 -0.43 2.81 8.18
CA MET A 70 -0.24 1.55 8.93
C MET A 70 0.84 0.66 8.27
N ALA A 71 0.84 0.60 6.95
CA ALA A 71 1.80 -0.19 6.17
C ALA A 71 3.11 0.56 5.83
N SER A 72 3.25 1.83 6.24
CA SER A 72 4.47 2.61 5.95
C SER A 72 5.67 2.05 6.74
N SER A 73 6.79 1.88 6.04
CA SER A 73 8.08 1.50 6.60
C SER A 73 9.08 2.67 6.64
N ASP A 74 8.64 3.90 6.34
CA ASP A 74 9.48 5.10 6.24
C ASP A 74 10.24 5.44 7.52
N PHE A 75 9.73 4.99 8.68
CA PHE A 75 10.26 5.36 9.99
C PHE A 75 11.15 4.29 10.62
N VAL A 76 11.42 3.19 9.91
CA VAL A 76 12.34 2.15 10.40
C VAL A 76 13.77 2.64 10.29
N ALA A 77 14.43 2.85 11.43
CA ALA A 77 15.83 3.23 11.47
C ALA A 77 16.72 2.14 10.84
N GLY A 78 17.60 2.53 9.92
CA GLY A 78 18.52 1.60 9.27
C GLY A 78 17.84 0.53 8.42
N LYS A 79 16.63 0.80 7.90
CA LYS A 79 15.87 -0.14 7.07
C LYS A 79 16.73 -0.69 5.93
N ALA A 80 16.77 -2.01 5.80
CA ALA A 80 17.39 -2.67 4.66
C ALA A 80 16.59 -2.38 3.36
N ALA A 81 17.33 -2.10 2.28
CA ALA A 81 16.77 -1.90 0.96
C ALA A 81 15.99 -3.13 0.49
N ASP A 82 14.80 -2.90 -0.09
CA ASP A 82 13.98 -3.94 -0.72
C ASP A 82 13.60 -5.12 0.22
N ALA A 83 13.74 -4.93 1.52
CA ALA A 83 13.39 -5.90 2.56
C ALA A 83 12.25 -5.36 3.42
N CYS A 84 11.33 -6.26 3.77
CA CYS A 84 10.19 -5.97 4.62
C CYS A 84 10.40 -6.57 6.02
N ASP A 85 10.42 -5.70 7.04
CA ASP A 85 10.25 -6.07 8.44
C ASP A 85 8.97 -5.37 8.94
N TYR A 86 7.85 -6.08 8.82
CA TYR A 86 6.54 -5.54 9.17
C TYR A 86 6.40 -5.24 10.68
N PRO A 87 6.85 -6.12 11.61
CA PRO A 87 6.90 -5.78 13.03
C PRO A 87 7.69 -4.49 13.33
N ALA A 88 8.88 -4.32 12.74
CA ALA A 88 9.68 -3.11 12.95
C ALA A 88 8.99 -1.86 12.37
N ALA A 89 8.39 -1.95 11.18
CA ALA A 89 7.63 -0.87 10.56
C ALA A 89 6.49 -0.39 11.46
N ARG A 90 5.68 -1.34 11.97
CA ARG A 90 4.57 -1.01 12.87
C ARG A 90 5.05 -0.39 14.18
N GLN A 91 6.10 -0.93 14.79
CA GLN A 91 6.66 -0.38 16.02
C GLN A 91 7.24 1.03 15.81
N ALA A 92 7.93 1.27 14.69
CA ALA A 92 8.50 2.57 14.37
C ALA A 92 7.41 3.63 14.20
N LEU A 93 6.34 3.31 13.48
CA LEU A 93 5.17 4.19 13.34
C LEU A 93 4.52 4.51 14.69
N GLN A 94 4.33 3.49 15.55
CA GLN A 94 3.71 3.69 16.87
C GLN A 94 4.56 4.52 17.84
N ARG A 95 5.89 4.52 17.68
CA ARG A 95 6.81 5.32 18.51
C ARG A 95 6.92 6.76 18.04
N LEU A 96 6.37 7.12 16.87
CA LEU A 96 6.40 8.51 16.41
C LEU A 96 5.60 9.41 17.36
N PRO A 97 6.17 10.55 17.78
CA PRO A 97 5.40 11.55 18.50
C PRO A 97 4.22 12.05 17.67
N LEU A 98 3.11 12.35 18.34
CA LEU A 98 2.02 13.10 17.72
C LEU A 98 2.56 14.45 17.23
N GLY A 99 2.23 14.81 15.98
CA GLY A 99 2.76 16.02 15.35
C GLY A 99 4.23 15.94 14.94
N SER A 100 4.80 14.73 14.79
CA SER A 100 6.18 14.56 14.33
C SER A 100 6.46 15.33 13.01
N PRO A 101 7.55 16.11 12.95
CA PRO A 101 8.00 16.75 11.71
C PRO A 101 8.23 15.74 10.59
N ALA A 102 8.75 14.54 10.91
CA ALA A 102 9.01 13.50 9.90
C ALA A 102 7.73 13.00 9.22
N MET A 103 6.63 12.86 9.98
CA MET A 103 5.33 12.52 9.40
C MET A 103 4.78 13.67 8.56
N THR A 104 4.91 14.90 9.05
CA THR A 104 4.50 16.11 8.32
C THR A 104 5.23 16.21 6.98
N ASP A 105 6.53 15.92 6.96
CA ASP A 105 7.36 15.96 5.75
C ASP A 105 7.02 14.85 4.77
N LEU A 106 6.68 13.65 5.26
CA LEU A 106 6.16 12.58 4.40
C LEU A 106 4.82 12.97 3.78
N ILE A 107 3.87 13.49 4.58
CA ILE A 107 2.57 13.96 4.08
C ILE A 107 2.76 15.03 3.00
N LYS A 108 3.62 16.03 3.24
CA LYS A 108 3.93 17.08 2.25
C LYS A 108 4.51 16.50 0.96
N LEU A 109 5.42 15.52 1.05
CA LEU A 109 5.94 14.84 -0.13
C LEU A 109 4.81 14.16 -0.91
N LEU A 110 3.98 13.35 -0.24
CA LEU A 110 2.89 12.62 -0.89
C LEU A 110 1.93 13.57 -1.61
N ILE A 111 1.58 14.69 -0.97
CA ILE A 111 0.77 15.76 -1.59
C ILE A 111 1.50 16.33 -2.82
N SER A 112 2.78 16.69 -2.71
CA SER A 112 3.54 17.27 -3.84
C SER A 112 3.64 16.33 -5.04
N LYS A 113 3.57 15.02 -4.80
CA LYS A 113 3.62 13.95 -5.81
C LYS A 113 2.23 13.51 -6.27
N ASN A 114 1.15 14.11 -5.75
CA ASN A 114 -0.24 13.75 -6.02
C ASN A 114 -0.57 12.27 -5.72
N VAL A 115 0.03 11.74 -4.64
CA VAL A 115 -0.22 10.36 -4.22
C VAL A 115 -1.44 10.31 -3.32
N ALA A 116 -2.45 9.55 -3.74
CA ALA A 116 -3.63 9.30 -2.93
C ALA A 116 -3.32 8.34 -1.76
N LEU A 117 -4.08 8.48 -0.68
CA LEU A 117 -3.98 7.59 0.48
C LEU A 117 -5.36 7.03 0.81
N THR A 118 -5.50 5.72 0.65
CA THR A 118 -6.73 4.98 0.98
C THR A 118 -6.56 4.35 2.36
N SER A 119 -7.38 4.78 3.33
CA SER A 119 -7.24 4.38 4.73
C SER A 119 -7.69 2.95 5.03
N THR A 120 -8.62 2.41 4.22
CA THR A 120 -9.23 1.09 4.39
C THR A 120 -9.66 0.81 5.84
N LEU A 121 -10.23 1.81 6.54
CA LEU A 121 -10.56 1.72 7.97
C LEU A 121 -11.37 0.47 8.37
N PRO A 122 -12.31 -0.05 7.57
CA PRO A 122 -13.03 -1.28 7.92
C PRO A 122 -12.13 -2.50 8.17
N VAL A 123 -10.90 -2.52 7.63
CA VAL A 123 -9.92 -3.59 7.91
C VAL A 123 -9.38 -3.51 9.34
N PHE A 124 -9.34 -2.31 9.93
CA PHE A 124 -8.70 -2.04 11.22
C PHE A 124 -9.67 -1.74 12.36
N GLU A 125 -10.86 -1.24 12.04
CA GLU A 125 -11.91 -0.93 13.00
C GLU A 125 -12.32 -2.10 13.92
N PRO A 126 -12.31 -3.37 13.48
CA PRO A 126 -12.60 -4.48 14.40
C PRO A 126 -11.62 -4.57 15.58
N TYR A 127 -10.40 -4.01 15.47
CA TYR A 127 -9.44 -3.94 16.58
C TYR A 127 -9.73 -2.81 17.58
N THR A 128 -10.76 -1.99 17.34
CA THR A 128 -11.20 -0.91 18.24
C THR A 128 -12.50 -1.25 18.98
N GLY A 129 -12.97 -2.50 18.87
CA GLY A 129 -14.24 -2.94 19.46
C GLY A 129 -15.46 -2.64 18.58
N ARG A 130 -15.26 -2.23 17.32
CA ARG A 130 -16.35 -2.16 16.32
C ARG A 130 -16.69 -3.54 15.77
N GLU A 131 -17.88 -3.64 15.17
CA GLU A 131 -18.38 -4.86 14.51
C GLU A 131 -17.38 -5.35 13.45
N VAL A 132 -17.13 -6.67 13.41
CA VAL A 132 -16.19 -7.31 12.47
C VAL A 132 -16.72 -7.28 11.03
N VAL A 133 -18.03 -7.49 10.86
CA VAL A 133 -18.70 -7.48 9.55
C VAL A 133 -19.82 -6.47 9.60
N LEU A 134 -19.54 -5.25 9.15
CA LEU A 134 -20.45 -4.10 9.29
C LEU A 134 -21.85 -4.36 8.73
N GLY A 135 -22.87 -3.86 9.44
CA GLY A 135 -24.21 -3.67 8.90
C GLY A 135 -25.00 -4.95 8.68
N GLY A 136 -24.80 -5.96 9.55
CA GLY A 136 -25.51 -7.24 9.43
C GLY A 136 -24.99 -8.11 8.28
N GLY A 137 -23.76 -7.89 7.81
CA GLY A 137 -23.20 -8.72 6.74
C GLY A 137 -23.00 -10.19 7.13
N LEU A 138 -23.02 -10.52 8.43
CA LEU A 138 -23.14 -11.91 8.89
C LEU A 138 -24.47 -12.53 8.45
N ASP A 139 -25.58 -11.80 8.50
CA ASP A 139 -26.90 -12.28 8.08
C ASP A 139 -26.99 -12.46 6.55
N ALA A 140 -26.11 -11.81 5.79
CA ALA A 140 -26.01 -11.97 4.33
C ALA A 140 -25.21 -13.22 3.91
N LEU A 141 -24.50 -13.87 4.84
CA LEU A 141 -23.83 -15.13 4.57
C LEU A 141 -24.85 -16.25 4.38
N MET A 142 -24.50 -17.28 3.61
CA MET A 142 -25.29 -18.51 3.57
C MET A 142 -25.35 -19.15 4.97
N PRO A 143 -26.46 -19.81 5.36
CA PRO A 143 -26.69 -20.29 6.74
C PRO A 143 -25.54 -21.11 7.33
N GLU A 144 -24.84 -21.89 6.51
CA GLU A 144 -23.70 -22.72 6.89
C GLU A 144 -22.51 -21.90 7.40
N LEU A 145 -22.40 -20.62 7.00
CA LEU A 145 -21.34 -19.70 7.40
C LEU A 145 -21.78 -18.72 8.49
N GLN A 146 -23.06 -18.71 8.88
CA GLN A 146 -23.60 -17.84 9.93
C GLN A 146 -23.34 -18.37 11.35
N ALA A 147 -23.20 -19.69 11.52
CA ALA A 147 -23.19 -20.36 12.83
C ALA A 147 -21.79 -20.50 13.49
N ARG A 148 -20.86 -19.55 13.30
CA ARG A 148 -19.50 -19.64 13.86
C ARG A 148 -19.33 -18.87 15.17
#